data_AF-A0A2I3HW43-F1
#
_entry.id   AF-A0A2I3HW43-F1
#
_cell.length_a   1.000
_cell.length_b   1.000
_cell.length_c   1.000
_cell.angle_alpha   90.00
_cell.angle_beta   90.00
_cell.angle_gamma   90.00
#
_symmetry.space_group_name_H-M   'P 1'
#
loop_
_entity.id
_entity.type
_entity.pdbx_description
1 polymer ?
#
loop_
_entity_poly.entity_id
_entity_poly.type
_entity_poly.pdbx_seq_one_letter_code
_entity_poly.pdbx_strand_id
1 'polypeptide(L)'
;MGKEKTHINIVVVGHVDSGKSTTTGHLTYKCGGINKRSIKKFEKKAAEMGKGSFRYAWVLDKLKAERECGITIDISLWKFETSKQQELARSPSIPRKLRRLNEYYP
;
A
#
# COMPACT_ATOMS: atom_id res chain seq x y z
N MET A 1 -27.01 -4.94 19.88
CA MET A 1 -25.64 -4.47 20.21
C MET A 1 -24.68 -4.92 19.13
N GLY A 2 -24.09 -3.99 18.36
CA GLY A 2 -22.95 -4.32 17.51
C GLY A 2 -21.78 -4.71 18.40
N LYS A 3 -21.21 -5.90 18.22
CA LYS A 3 -20.01 -6.33 18.97
C LYS A 3 -18.90 -5.32 18.70
N GLU A 4 -18.32 -4.79 19.78
CA GLU A 4 -17.16 -3.92 19.73
C GLU A 4 -16.02 -4.70 19.05
N LYS A 5 -15.63 -4.29 17.84
CA LYS A 5 -14.60 -4.99 17.07
C LYS A 5 -13.23 -4.53 17.59
N THR A 6 -12.40 -5.48 18.00
CA THR A 6 -11.02 -5.19 18.42
C THR A 6 -10.26 -4.52 17.27
N HIS A 7 -9.59 -3.41 17.57
CA HIS A 7 -8.71 -2.71 16.64
C HIS A 7 -7.31 -3.32 16.69
N ILE A 8 -6.77 -3.67 15.52
CA ILE A 8 -5.41 -4.22 15.38
C ILE A 8 -4.63 -3.35 14.41
N ASN A 9 -3.38 -3.03 14.77
CA ASN A 9 -2.43 -2.34 13.90
C ASN A 9 -1.42 -3.35 13.35
N ILE A 10 -1.27 -3.40 12.03
CA ILE A 10 -0.41 -4.34 11.31
C ILE A 10 0.64 -3.55 10.53
N VAL A 11 1.90 -3.98 10.62
CA VAL A 11 3.01 -3.46 9.80
C VAL A 11 3.59 -4.60 8.98
N VAL A 12 3.68 -4.42 7.67
CA VAL A 12 4.25 -5.39 6.72
C VAL A 12 5.68 -5.00 6.38
N VAL A 13 6.65 -5.84 6.76
CA VAL A 13 8.09 -5.59 6.57
C VAL A 13 8.70 -6.74 5.76
N GLY A 14 9.75 -6.47 4.99
CA GLY A 14 10.41 -7.46 4.12
C GLY A 14 11.31 -6.82 3.07
N HIS A 15 12.01 -7.67 2.30
CA HIS A 15 12.99 -7.25 1.30
C HIS A 15 12.41 -6.33 0.21
N VAL A 16 13.24 -5.51 -0.43
CA VAL A 16 12.83 -4.72 -1.62
C VAL A 16 12.36 -5.69 -2.70
N ASP A 17 11.34 -5.34 -3.47
CA ASP A 17 10.72 -6.19 -4.51
C ASP A 17 10.02 -7.47 -4.02
N SER A 18 9.89 -7.71 -2.71
CA SER A 18 9.12 -8.85 -2.17
C SER A 18 7.60 -8.70 -2.29
N GLY A 19 7.10 -7.69 -3.02
CA GLY A 19 5.68 -7.49 -3.28
C GLY A 19 4.83 -7.03 -2.09
N LYS A 20 5.43 -6.48 -1.03
CA LYS A 20 4.71 -6.03 0.20
C LYS A 20 3.51 -5.13 -0.10
N SER A 21 3.74 -4.10 -0.92
CA SER A 21 2.71 -3.12 -1.28
C SER A 21 1.61 -3.76 -2.15
N THR A 22 1.98 -4.69 -3.03
CA THR A 22 1.03 -5.46 -3.85
C THR A 22 0.14 -6.36 -2.97
N THR A 23 0.73 -7.11 -2.04
CA THR A 23 0.00 -7.98 -1.11
C THR A 23 -0.91 -7.17 -0.19
N THR A 24 -0.41 -6.08 0.36
CA THR A 24 -1.18 -5.21 1.26
C THR A 24 -2.35 -4.57 0.51
N GLY A 25 -2.13 -4.02 -0.69
CA GLY A 25 -3.21 -3.46 -1.51
C GLY A 25 -4.24 -4.49 -1.94
N HIS A 26 -3.83 -5.73 -2.21
CA HIS A 26 -4.74 -6.84 -2.53
C HIS A 26 -5.57 -7.22 -1.30
N LEU A 27 -4.98 -7.27 -0.11
CA LEU A 27 -5.70 -7.54 1.13
C LEU A 27 -6.78 -6.48 1.39
N THR A 28 -6.43 -5.20 1.29
CA THR A 28 -7.39 -4.10 1.46
C THR A 28 -8.52 -4.16 0.43
N TYR A 29 -8.22 -4.58 -0.81
CA TYR A 29 -9.25 -4.79 -1.83
C TYR A 29 -10.20 -5.93 -1.48
N LYS A 30 -9.68 -7.09 -1.06
CA LYS A 30 -10.51 -8.25 -0.67
C LYS A 30 -11.37 -7.98 0.56
N CYS A 31 -10.85 -7.21 1.51
CA CYS A 31 -11.57 -6.83 2.72
C CYS A 31 -12.57 -5.67 2.49
N GLY A 32 -12.78 -5.24 1.25
CA GLY A 32 -13.77 -4.22 0.91
C GLY A 32 -13.40 -2.80 1.35
N GLY A 33 -12.16 -2.57 1.80
CA GLY A 33 -11.67 -1.23 2.16
C GLY A 33 -11.56 -0.28 0.97
N ILE A 34 -11.65 -0.79 -0.27
CA ILE A 34 -11.55 -0.01 -1.51
C ILE A 34 -12.69 -0.36 -2.46
N ASN A 35 -13.31 0.68 -3.01
CA ASN A 35 -14.37 0.53 -4.00
C ASN A 35 -13.80 0.00 -5.35
N LYS A 36 -14.52 -0.95 -5.98
CA LYS A 36 -14.17 -1.54 -7.28
C LYS A 36 -13.96 -0.49 -8.39
N ARG A 37 -14.67 0.64 -8.33
CA ARG A 37 -14.50 1.75 -9.29
C ARG A 37 -13.11 2.39 -9.18
N SER A 38 -12.61 2.56 -7.97
CA SER A 38 -11.27 3.13 -7.72
C SER A 38 -10.18 2.20 -8.24
N ILE A 39 -10.33 0.88 -8.03
CA ILE A 39 -9.39 -0.12 -8.57
C ILE A 39 -9.33 -0.07 -10.10
N LYS A 40 -10.48 -0.02 -10.80
CA LYS A 40 -10.48 0.11 -12.27
C LYS A 40 -9.76 1.38 -12.74
N LYS A 41 -9.91 2.49 -12.01
CA LYS A 41 -9.19 3.74 -12.31
C LYS A 41 -7.68 3.58 -12.13
N PHE A 42 -7.25 2.91 -11.06
CA PHE A 42 -5.83 2.65 -10.82
C PHE A 42 -5.23 1.65 -11.82
N GLU A 43 -5.98 0.63 -12.19
CA GLU A 43 -5.58 -0.34 -13.22
C GLU A 43 -5.35 0.34 -14.58
N LYS A 44 -6.26 1.23 -14.99
CA LYS A 44 -6.08 2.01 -16.22
C LYS A 44 -4.84 2.90 -16.16
N LYS A 45 -4.64 3.64 -15.06
CA LYS A 45 -3.47 4.52 -14.90
C LYS A 45 -2.14 3.73 -14.83
N ALA A 46 -2.15 2.59 -14.15
CA ALA A 46 -0.99 1.71 -14.08
C ALA A 46 -0.66 1.14 -15.46
N ALA A 47 -1.67 0.77 -16.26
CA ALA A 47 -1.50 0.32 -17.63
C ALA A 47 -0.96 1.44 -18.55
N GLU A 48 -1.48 2.66 -18.44
CA GLU A 48 -0.99 3.85 -19.16
C GLU A 48 0.50 4.13 -18.88
N MET A 49 0.97 3.83 -17.67
CA MET A 49 2.38 3.97 -17.28
C MET A 49 3.24 2.70 -17.56
N GLY A 50 2.70 1.71 -18.27
CA GLY A 50 3.42 0.45 -18.56
C GLY A 50 3.65 -0.45 -17.33
N LYS A 51 2.98 -0.17 -16.22
CA LYS A 51 3.11 -0.87 -14.93
C LYS A 51 1.82 -1.59 -14.53
N GLY A 52 1.13 -2.22 -15.47
CA GLY A 52 -0.17 -2.86 -15.24
C GLY A 52 -0.17 -3.90 -14.10
N SER A 53 0.95 -4.56 -13.86
CA SER A 53 1.14 -5.52 -12.75
C SER A 53 1.09 -4.88 -11.35
N PHE A 54 1.31 -3.56 -11.24
CA PHE A 54 1.35 -2.82 -9.98
C PHE A 54 -0.02 -2.26 -9.56
N ARG A 55 -1.14 -2.67 -10.20
CA ARG A 55 -2.49 -2.12 -9.94
C ARG A 55 -2.90 -2.08 -8.46
N TYR A 56 -2.42 -3.04 -7.65
CA TYR A 56 -2.69 -3.07 -6.21
C TYR A 56 -1.73 -2.22 -5.38
N ALA A 57 -0.47 -2.06 -5.81
CA ALA A 57 0.48 -1.15 -5.15
C ALA A 57 0.03 0.31 -5.29
N TRP A 58 -0.59 0.66 -6.42
CA TRP A 58 -1.17 1.98 -6.70
C TRP A 58 -2.25 2.45 -5.71
N VAL A 59 -2.84 1.51 -4.97
CA VAL A 59 -3.76 1.81 -3.87
C VAL A 59 -3.01 2.50 -2.73
N LEU A 60 -1.78 2.05 -2.45
CA LEU A 60 -0.95 2.52 -1.35
C LEU A 60 -0.08 3.70 -1.76
N ASP A 61 0.40 3.69 -3.01
CA ASP A 61 1.30 4.71 -3.54
C ASP A 61 0.51 5.99 -3.87
N LYS A 62 0.72 7.03 -3.06
CA LYS A 62 0.06 8.34 -3.21
C LYS A 62 0.95 9.33 -3.95
N LEU A 63 2.27 9.22 -3.78
CA LEU A 63 3.23 10.12 -4.37
C LEU A 63 3.46 9.77 -5.84
N LYS A 64 3.71 10.81 -6.66
CA LYS A 64 4.04 10.62 -8.08
C LYS A 64 5.35 9.85 -8.24
N ALA A 65 6.35 10.18 -7.40
CA ALA A 65 7.65 9.52 -7.37
C ALA A 65 7.55 8.02 -7.06
N GLU A 66 6.65 7.60 -6.16
CA GLU A 66 6.42 6.18 -5.85
C GLU A 66 5.92 5.43 -7.09
N ARG A 67 4.97 6.02 -7.82
CA ARG A 67 4.37 5.43 -9.02
C ARG A 67 5.37 5.37 -10.19
N GLU A 68 6.14 6.42 -10.37
CA GLU A 68 7.19 6.51 -11.40
C GLU A 68 8.35 5.54 -11.12
N CYS A 69 8.79 5.42 -9.87
CA CYS A 69 9.88 4.52 -9.50
C CYS A 69 9.43 3.08 -9.21
N GLY A 70 8.14 2.85 -8.93
CA GLY A 70 7.62 1.53 -8.55
C GLY A 70 8.06 1.07 -7.15
N ILE A 71 8.41 2.02 -6.28
CA ILE A 71 8.85 1.77 -4.91
C ILE A 71 7.95 2.58 -3.97
N THR A 72 7.54 1.98 -2.86
CA THR A 72 6.83 2.71 -1.81
C THR A 72 7.86 3.53 -1.02
N ILE A 73 7.56 4.79 -0.76
CA ILE A 73 8.42 5.77 -0.08
C ILE A 73 7.74 6.21 1.21
N ASP A 74 6.42 6.38 1.19
CA ASP A 74 5.60 6.84 2.30
C ASP A 74 4.77 5.69 2.92
N ILE A 75 4.47 5.84 4.21
CA ILE A 75 3.71 4.85 4.97
C ILE A 75 2.22 5.18 4.85
N SER A 76 1.52 4.45 3.99
CA SER A 76 0.06 4.55 3.88
C SER A 76 -0.65 3.80 5.02
N LEU A 77 -1.62 4.49 5.63
CA LEU A 77 -2.53 3.97 6.65
C LEU A 77 -3.85 3.55 6.00
N TRP A 78 -4.17 2.25 6.02
CA TRP A 78 -5.43 1.74 5.49
C TRP A 78 -6.21 0.95 6.52
N LYS A 79 -7.45 1.36 6.77
CA LYS A 79 -8.41 0.66 7.64
C LYS A 79 -9.24 -0.27 6.77
N PHE A 80 -9.36 -1.53 7.17
CA PHE A 80 -10.30 -2.47 6.59
C PHE A 80 -10.92 -3.32 7.68
N GLU A 81 -12.13 -3.81 7.43
CA GLU A 81 -12.83 -4.68 8.36
C GLU A 81 -12.81 -6.11 7.86
N THR A 82 -12.63 -7.05 8.79
CA THR A 82 -12.91 -8.46 8.58
C THR A 82 -14.20 -8.83 9.30
N SER A 83 -14.69 -10.04 9.05
CA SER A 83 -15.88 -10.60 9.70
C SER A 83 -15.74 -10.71 11.22
N LYS A 84 -14.52 -10.64 11.77
CA LYS A 84 -14.24 -10.74 13.21
C LYS A 84 -13.59 -9.48 13.81
N GLN A 85 -12.81 -8.69 13.07
CA GLN A 85 -11.96 -7.61 13.64
C GLN A 85 -11.82 -6.39 12.70
N GLN A 86 -11.38 -5.24 13.22
CA GLN A 86 -10.97 -4.07 12.42
C GLN A 86 -9.44 -3.98 12.37
N GLU A 87 -8.85 -3.92 11.18
CA GLU A 87 -7.40 -3.94 10.97
C GLU A 87 -6.91 -2.69 10.24
N LEU A 88 -5.75 -2.18 10.67
CA LEU A 88 -5.04 -1.06 10.05
C LEU A 88 -3.71 -1.56 9.49
N ALA A 89 -3.53 -1.62 8.18
CA ALA A 89 -2.27 -2.04 7.57
C ALA A 89 -1.36 -0.86 7.19
N ARG A 90 -0.05 -1.02 7.44
CA ARG A 90 1.05 -0.14 7.04
C ARG A 90 2.12 -0.94 6.30
N SER A 91 2.68 -0.40 5.22
CA SER A 91 3.78 -1.05 4.47
C SER A 91 4.92 -0.05 4.23
N PRO A 92 5.93 0.03 5.13
CA PRO A 92 7.14 0.79 4.87
C PRO A 92 8.01 0.08 3.82
N SER A 93 8.44 0.81 2.79
CA SER A 93 9.57 0.39 1.95
C SER A 93 10.64 1.47 2.04
N ILE A 94 11.84 1.08 2.45
CA ILE A 94 12.99 1.99 2.53
C ILE A 94 13.87 1.71 1.30
N PRO A 95 14.03 2.66 0.38
CA PRO A 95 14.98 2.51 -0.72
C PRO A 95 16.42 2.54 -0.16
N ARG A 96 17.30 1.62 -0.61
CA ARG A 96 18.75 1.66 -0.27
C ARG A 96 19.40 3.03 -0.60
N LYS A 97 18.88 3.75 -1.60
CA LYS A 97 19.33 5.09 -1.99
C LYS A 97 19.03 6.17 -0.94
N LEU A 98 17.97 6.02 -0.13
CA LEU A 98 17.61 6.99 0.91
C LEU A 98 18.56 6.96 2.11
N ARG A 99 19.29 5.86 2.33
CA ARG A 99 20.31 5.77 3.39
C ARG A 99 21.47 6.75 3.18
N ARG A 100 21.80 7.09 1.92
CA ARG A 100 22.80 8.13 1.58
C ARG A 100 22.23 9.55 1.58
N LEU A 101 20.91 9.72 1.49
CA LEU A 101 20.29 11.06 1.54
C LEU A 101 20.12 11.57 2.97
N ASN A 102 20.05 10.68 3.96
CA ASN A 102 20.06 11.05 5.39
C ASN A 102 21.44 11.50 5.89
N GLU A 103 22.48 11.44 5.06
CA GLU A 103 23.79 12.10 5.28
C GLU A 103 23.82 13.53 4.70
N TYR A 104 22.82 13.94 3.90
CA TYR A 104 22.82 15.22 3.18
C TYR A 104 21.76 16.22 3.63
N TYR A 105 20.83 15.81 4.51
CA TYR A 105 19.94 16.71 5.23
C TYR A 105 19.85 16.24 6.69
N PRO A 106 20.41 17.00 7.66
CA PRO A 106 20.23 16.72 9.09
C PRO A 106 18.79 16.93 9.54
#